data_AF-A0A7C5SYJ2-F1
#
_entry.id   AF-A0A7C5SYJ2-F1
#
_cell.length_a   1.000
_cell.length_b   1.000
_cell.length_c   1.000
_cell.angle_alpha   90.00
_cell.angle_beta   90.00
_cell.angle_gamma   90.00
#
_symmetry.space_group_name_H-M   'P 1'
#
loop_
_entity.id
_entity.type
_entity.pdbx_description
1 polymer ?
#
loop_
_entity_poly.entity_id
_entity_poly.type
_entity_poly.pdbx_seq_one_letter_code
_entity_poly.pdbx_strand_id
1 'polypeptide(L)'
;MKYRLMDILACPICKHFPLELYVLKENYYEKRELGEREKPVCELYCGYLKKNVSELKEPPCDECFRKEVDEGVLFCVSCGRWYP
;
A
#
# COMPACT_ATOMS: atom_id res chain seq x y z
N MET A 1 -4.17 -5.29 7.00
CA MET A 1 -4.04 -3.96 6.35
C MET A 1 -3.98 -4.12 4.84
N LYS A 2 -4.85 -3.41 4.10
CA LYS A 2 -4.86 -3.42 2.63
C LYS A 2 -3.75 -2.51 2.08
N TYR A 3 -2.98 -2.97 1.09
CA TYR A 3 -1.90 -2.18 0.47
C TYR A 3 -2.34 -0.81 -0.06
N ARG A 4 -3.56 -0.72 -0.58
CA ARG A 4 -4.17 0.53 -1.07
C ARG A 4 -4.35 1.62 -0.01
N LEU A 5 -4.26 1.30 1.28
CA LEU A 5 -4.26 2.32 2.33
C LEU A 5 -2.96 3.12 2.36
N MET A 6 -1.86 2.58 1.85
CA MET A 6 -0.58 3.29 1.74
C MET A 6 -0.67 4.54 0.88
N ASP A 7 -1.70 4.65 0.03
CA ASP A 7 -1.97 5.80 -0.82
C ASP A 7 -2.31 7.08 -0.02
N ILE A 8 -2.81 6.93 1.20
CA ILE A 8 -3.26 8.03 2.05
C ILE A 8 -2.48 8.13 3.37
N LEU A 9 -1.68 7.12 3.73
CA LEU A 9 -0.99 7.08 5.01
C LEU A 9 0.26 7.95 4.99
N ALA A 10 0.21 9.04 5.74
CA ALA A 10 1.34 9.90 6.03
C ALA A 10 1.77 9.76 7.50
N CYS A 11 3.02 10.11 7.79
CA CYS A 11 3.53 10.15 9.16
C CYS A 11 2.66 11.09 10.03
N PRO A 12 2.08 10.63 11.14
CA PRO A 12 1.25 11.49 11.99
C PRO A 12 2.02 12.65 12.62
N ILE A 13 3.34 12.51 12.79
CA ILE A 13 4.22 13.48 13.46
C ILE A 13 4.72 14.58 12.51
N CYS A 14 5.30 14.21 11.37
CA CYS A 14 5.91 15.17 10.43
C CYS A 14 5.17 15.30 9.09
N LYS A 15 4.06 14.57 8.89
CA LYS A 15 3.25 14.57 7.65
C LYS A 15 3.99 14.09 6.40
N HIS A 16 5.17 13.50 6.56
CA HIS A 16 5.91 12.92 5.44
C HIS A 16 5.13 11.77 4.81
N PHE A 17 5.13 11.75 3.48
CA PHE A 17 4.50 10.76 2.62
C PHE A 17 5.43 10.48 1.43
N PRO A 18 5.57 9.21 1.00
CA PRO A 18 4.97 8.00 1.56
C PRO A 18 5.69 7.45 2.80
N LEU A 19 5.03 6.59 3.56
CA LEU A 19 5.67 5.73 4.57
C LEU A 19 6.22 4.45 3.91
N GLU A 20 7.34 3.94 4.41
CA GLU A 20 7.89 2.64 3.97
C GLU A 20 7.19 1.50 4.71
N LEU A 21 6.62 0.56 3.96
CA LEU A 21 5.97 -0.63 4.50
C LEU A 21 6.91 -1.84 4.45
N TYR A 22 7.19 -2.40 5.63
CA TYR A 22 7.88 -3.66 5.83
C TYR A 22 6.86 -4.73 6.18
N VAL A 23 6.70 -5.73 5.32
CA VAL A 23 5.71 -6.80 5.51
C VAL A 23 6.40 -7.98 6.19
N LEU A 24 5.86 -8.39 7.33
CA LEU A 24 6.34 -9.55 8.09
C LEU A 24 5.50 -10.79 7.76
N LYS A 25 4.18 -10.60 7.59
CA LYS A 25 3.24 -11.64 7.24
C LYS A 25 2.15 -11.10 6.34
N GLU A 26 1.80 -11.88 5.32
CA GLU A 26 0.72 -11.56 4.39
C GLU A 26 -0.29 -12.72 4.32
N ASN A 27 -1.55 -12.35 4.14
CA ASN A 27 -2.65 -13.27 3.88
C ASN A 27 -3.08 -13.14 2.41
N TYR A 28 -3.46 -14.27 1.82
CA TYR A 28 -4.01 -14.34 0.47
C TYR A 28 -5.45 -14.83 0.49
N TYR A 29 -6.33 -14.15 -0.25
CA TYR A 29 -7.75 -14.45 -0.32
C TYR A 29 -8.20 -14.64 -1.78
N GLU A 30 -8.34 -15.90 -2.20
CA GLU A 30 -8.72 -16.27 -3.58
C GLU A 30 -10.04 -15.64 -4.05
N LYS A 31 -11.02 -15.55 -3.14
CA LYS A 31 -12.37 -15.07 -3.45
C LYS A 31 -12.50 -13.54 -3.51
N ARG A 32 -11.43 -12.78 -3.26
CA ARG A 32 -11.46 -11.31 -3.35
C ARG A 32 -11.26 -10.89 -4.80
N GLU A 33 -12.18 -10.06 -5.28
CA GLU A 33 -12.17 -9.53 -6.63
C GLU A 33 -12.29 -8.01 -6.60
N LEU A 34 -11.73 -7.37 -7.63
CA LEU A 34 -11.74 -5.91 -7.78
C LEU A 34 -13.16 -5.35 -8.01
N GLY A 35 -14.05 -6.17 -8.58
CA GLY A 35 -15.36 -5.75 -9.07
C GLY A 35 -15.25 -4.84 -10.29
N GLU A 36 -16.18 -3.90 -10.44
CA GLU A 36 -16.26 -2.96 -11.57
C GLU A 36 -15.32 -1.74 -11.46
N ARG A 37 -14.33 -1.77 -10.55
CA ARG A 37 -13.43 -0.62 -10.35
C ARG A 37 -12.40 -0.54 -11.47
N GLU A 38 -12.24 0.66 -12.02
CA GLU A 38 -11.18 0.92 -13.00
C GLU A 38 -9.79 0.92 -12.33
N LYS A 39 -8.79 0.49 -13.09
CA LYS A 39 -7.38 0.53 -12.69
C LYS A 39 -6.72 1.78 -13.28
N PRO A 40 -5.79 2.43 -12.57
CA PRO A 40 -5.33 2.15 -11.21
C PRO A 40 -6.37 2.49 -10.13
N VAL A 41 -6.45 1.67 -9.08
CA VAL A 41 -7.37 1.92 -7.94
C VAL A 41 -6.82 2.95 -6.94
N CYS A 42 -5.50 3.14 -6.90
CA CYS A 42 -4.84 4.12 -6.04
C CYS A 42 -4.60 5.41 -6.83
N GLU A 43 -4.57 6.56 -6.17
CA GLU A 43 -4.43 7.88 -6.81
C GLU A 43 -2.98 8.37 -6.87
N LEU A 44 -2.22 8.26 -5.78
CA LEU A 44 -0.89 8.83 -5.62
C LEU A 44 0.21 7.76 -5.52
N TYR A 45 0.02 6.76 -4.67
CA TYR A 45 1.05 5.78 -4.32
C TYR A 45 0.49 4.36 -4.25
N CYS A 46 1.13 3.44 -4.98
CA CYS A 46 0.85 2.02 -4.93
C CYS A 46 1.67 1.35 -3.83
N GLY A 47 1.06 1.06 -2.69
CA GLY A 47 1.72 0.35 -1.58
C GLY A 47 2.19 -1.07 -1.91
N TYR A 48 1.57 -1.72 -2.90
CA TYR A 48 1.95 -3.08 -3.32
C TYR A 48 3.24 -3.08 -4.15
N LEU A 49 3.36 -2.17 -5.13
CA LEU A 49 4.56 -2.02 -5.96
C LEU A 49 5.61 -1.08 -5.36
N LYS A 50 5.27 -0.37 -4.28
CA LYS A 50 6.09 0.65 -3.61
C LYS A 50 6.53 1.80 -4.53
N LYS A 51 5.64 2.27 -5.41
CA LYS A 51 5.92 3.33 -6.41
C LYS A 51 4.77 4.32 -6.52
N ASN A 52 5.06 5.52 -7.01
CA ASN A 52 4.03 6.49 -7.36
C ASN A 52 3.19 5.97 -8.52
N VAL A 53 1.89 6.23 -8.49
CA VAL A 53 0.94 5.76 -9.51
C VAL A 53 1.23 6.37 -10.88
N SER A 54 1.74 7.61 -10.91
CA SER A 54 2.16 8.31 -12.15
C SER A 54 3.26 7.57 -12.93
N GLU A 55 4.03 6.71 -12.27
CA GLU A 55 5.11 5.92 -12.89
C GLU A 55 4.62 4.55 -13.41
N LEU A 56 3.36 4.19 -13.16
CA LEU A 56 2.79 2.89 -13.49
C LEU A 56 1.96 2.97 -14.77
N LYS A 57 2.19 2.03 -15.70
CA LYS A 57 1.35 1.86 -16.90
C LYS A 57 0.16 0.94 -16.63
N GLU A 58 0.44 -0.27 -16.18
CA GLU A 58 -0.58 -1.31 -15.92
C GLU A 58 -0.32 -1.98 -14.56
N PRO A 59 -0.92 -1.47 -13.49
CA PRO A 59 -0.71 -2.04 -12.16
C PRO A 59 -1.53 -3.33 -11.96
N PRO A 60 -0.97 -4.35 -11.28
CA PRO A 60 -1.63 -5.62 -10.97
C PRO A 60 -2.63 -5.47 -9.81
N CYS A 61 -3.65 -4.61 -9.99
CA CYS A 61 -4.60 -4.29 -8.93
C CYS A 61 -5.45 -5.50 -8.49
N ASP A 62 -5.71 -6.47 -9.37
CA ASP A 62 -6.45 -7.69 -9.02
C ASP A 62 -5.67 -8.55 -8.03
N GLU A 63 -4.37 -8.74 -8.29
CA GLU A 63 -3.49 -9.48 -7.40
C GLU A 63 -3.35 -8.76 -6.06
N CYS A 64 -3.13 -7.44 -6.09
CA CYS A 64 -3.08 -6.60 -4.91
C CYS A 64 -4.36 -6.70 -4.07
N PHE A 65 -5.54 -6.84 -4.70
CA PHE A 65 -6.82 -6.94 -3.99
C PHE A 65 -6.97 -8.25 -3.20
N ARG A 66 -6.31 -9.31 -3.65
CA ARG A 66 -6.30 -10.62 -2.99
C ARG A 66 -5.30 -10.69 -1.84
N LYS A 67 -4.31 -9.79 -1.80
CA LYS A 67 -3.31 -9.74 -0.74
C LYS A 67 -3.70 -8.76 0.37
N GLU A 68 -3.41 -9.14 1.61
CA GLU A 68 -3.55 -8.27 2.76
C GLU A 68 -2.40 -8.48 3.74
N VAL A 69 -1.80 -7.38 4.19
CA VAL A 69 -0.73 -7.44 5.20
C VAL A 69 -1.34 -7.80 6.55
N ASP A 70 -0.94 -8.94 7.11
CA ASP A 70 -1.38 -9.41 8.42
C ASP A 70 -0.54 -8.76 9.52
N GLU A 71 0.78 -8.80 9.34
CA GLU A 71 1.76 -8.22 10.24
C GLU A 71 2.77 -7.41 9.43
N GLY A 72 3.08 -6.20 9.87
CA GLY A 72 4.03 -5.33 9.19
C GLY A 72 4.39 -4.11 10.02
N VAL A 73 5.37 -3.34 9.55
CA VAL A 73 5.82 -2.12 10.20
C VAL A 73 5.84 -0.99 9.17
N LEU A 74 5.28 0.15 9.53
CA LEU A 74 5.42 1.39 8.76
C LEU A 74 6.58 2.20 9.31
N PHE A 75 7.51 2.60 8.45
CA PHE A 75 8.67 3.41 8.82
C PHE A 75 8.62 4.77 8.11
N CYS A 76 8.86 5.84 8.85
CA CYS A 76 8.99 7.17 8.31
C CYS A 76 10.47 7.51 8.10
N VAL A 77 10.89 7.58 6.82
CA VAL A 77 12.27 7.93 6.45
C VAL A 77 12.65 9.36 6.84
N SER A 78 11.68 10.26 7.02
CA SER A 78 11.94 11.66 7.36
C SER A 78 12.23 11.89 8.85
N CYS A 79 11.49 11.24 9.76
CA CYS A 79 11.66 11.47 11.21
C CYS A 79 12.14 10.22 11.98
N GLY A 80 12.39 9.10 11.29
CA GLY A 80 12.93 7.87 11.87
C GLY A 80 11.98 7.08 12.77
N ARG A 81 10.69 7.43 12.80
CA ARG A 81 9.68 6.74 13.62
C ARG A 81 9.13 5.53 12.88
N TRP A 82 8.74 4.52 13.65
CA TRP A 82 8.05 3.34 13.14
C TRP A 82 6.71 3.13 13.85
N TYR A 83 5.79 2.47 13.15
CA TYR A 83 4.45 2.14 13.62
C TYR A 83 4.19 0.65 13.35
N PRO A 84 3.92 -0.17 14.38
CA PRO A 84 3.52 -1.56 14.21
C PRO A 84 2.09 -1.70 13.66
#